data_AF-A0A098S9B5-F1
#
_entry.id   AF-A0A098S9B5-F1
#
_cell.length_a   1.000
_cell.length_b   1.000
_cell.length_c   1.000
_cell.angle_alpha   90.00
_cell.angle_beta   90.00
_cell.angle_gamma   90.00
#
_symmetry.space_group_name_H-M   'P 1'
#
loop_
_entity.id
_entity.type
_entity.pdbx_description
1 polymer ?
#
loop_
_entity_poly.entity_id
_entity_poly.type
_entity_poly.pdbx_seq_one_letter_code
_entity_poly.pdbx_strand_id
1 'polypeptide(L)'
;MPDAKYVRHHLSALPAGQQIEVLLKALKLQKARPNLQNFECIAAAMKLPLFPKVVKARLTGAFSLLLEFDGGVKGEIDFRHFLDEFRPLEKALLEDPILFRSFKVRNGTLTWPSHGKQIRDFEGILRFHPFSIDPELLYKATFPSPNLP
;
A
#
# COMPACT_ATOMS: atom_id res chain seq x y z
N MET A 1 10.79 1.30 -3.47
CA MET A 1 10.70 1.59 -4.92
C MET A 1 9.42 0.95 -5.45
N PRO A 2 8.77 1.53 -6.49
CA PRO A 2 7.73 0.84 -7.25
C PRO A 2 8.18 -0.58 -7.65
N ASP A 3 7.30 -1.57 -7.54
CA ASP A 3 7.71 -2.97 -7.73
C ASP A 3 7.45 -3.43 -9.18
N ALA A 4 8.52 -3.46 -9.99
CA ALA A 4 8.46 -3.96 -11.34
C ALA A 4 8.05 -5.45 -11.43
N LYS A 5 8.35 -6.27 -10.41
CA LYS A 5 7.92 -7.68 -10.37
C LYS A 5 6.42 -7.78 -10.18
N TYR A 6 5.84 -6.94 -9.33
CA TYR A 6 4.38 -6.85 -9.14
C TYR A 6 3.68 -6.49 -10.45
N VAL A 7 4.13 -5.42 -11.13
CA VAL A 7 3.54 -5.02 -12.43
C VAL A 7 3.67 -6.13 -13.48
N ARG A 8 4.83 -6.78 -13.56
CA ARG A 8 5.06 -7.90 -14.50
C ARG A 8 4.17 -9.09 -14.19
N HIS A 9 3.99 -9.44 -12.92
CA HIS A 9 3.09 -10.53 -12.50
C HIS A 9 1.68 -10.29 -13.03
N HIS A 10 1.13 -9.10 -12.80
CA HIS A 10 -0.20 -8.73 -13.30
C HIS A 10 -0.28 -8.71 -14.83
N LEU A 11 0.74 -8.19 -15.53
CA LEU A 11 0.78 -8.22 -16.99
C LEU A 11 0.77 -9.66 -17.51
N SER A 12 1.59 -10.55 -16.94
CA SER A 12 1.70 -11.94 -17.37
C SER A 12 0.46 -12.78 -17.11
N ALA A 13 -0.37 -12.37 -16.15
CA ALA A 13 -1.65 -13.02 -15.84
C ALA A 13 -2.76 -12.70 -16.85
N LEU A 14 -2.58 -11.68 -17.71
CA LEU A 14 -3.55 -11.35 -18.74
C LEU A 14 -3.46 -12.31 -19.94
N PRO A 15 -4.55 -12.53 -20.70
CA PRO A 15 -4.48 -13.20 -22.00
C PRO A 15 -3.53 -12.47 -22.96
N ALA A 16 -2.85 -13.21 -23.85
CA ALA A 16 -1.82 -12.65 -24.74
C ALA A 16 -2.30 -11.45 -25.57
N GLY A 17 -3.54 -11.46 -26.08
CA GLY A 17 -4.11 -10.32 -26.80
C GLY A 17 -4.21 -9.04 -25.95
N GLN A 18 -4.64 -9.18 -24.69
CA GLN A 18 -4.71 -8.05 -23.75
C GLN A 18 -3.32 -7.58 -23.33
N GLN A 19 -2.34 -8.48 -23.22
CA GLN A 19 -0.95 -8.09 -22.96
C GLN A 19 -0.43 -7.17 -24.08
N ILE A 20 -0.67 -7.52 -25.34
CA ILE A 20 -0.26 -6.70 -26.49
C ILE A 20 -0.93 -5.32 -26.44
N GLU A 21 -2.24 -5.25 -26.18
CA GLU A 21 -2.96 -3.97 -26.06
C GLU A 21 -2.37 -3.07 -24.97
N VAL A 22 -2.09 -3.64 -23.79
CA VAL A 22 -1.47 -2.94 -22.67
C VAL A 22 -0.09 -2.43 -23.06
N LEU A 23 0.75 -3.25 -23.68
CA LEU A 23 2.10 -2.87 -24.11
C LEU A 23 2.07 -1.77 -25.17
N LEU A 24 1.16 -1.83 -26.15
CA LEU A 24 0.98 -0.77 -27.14
C LEU A 24 0.56 0.56 -26.50
N LYS A 25 -0.34 0.52 -25.51
CA LYS A 25 -0.74 1.71 -24.75
C LYS A 25 0.40 2.24 -23.90
N ALA A 26 1.18 1.37 -23.25
CA ALA A 26 2.36 1.75 -22.48
C ALA A 26 3.43 2.42 -23.36
N LEU A 27 3.66 1.92 -24.58
CA LEU A 27 4.56 2.54 -25.55
C LEU A 27 4.12 3.95 -25.94
N LYS A 28 2.81 4.18 -26.13
CA LYS A 28 2.27 5.54 -26.37
C LYS A 28 2.53 6.47 -25.18
N LEU A 29 2.32 5.97 -23.96
CA LEU A 29 2.58 6.73 -22.73
C LEU A 29 4.06 7.08 -22.57
N GLN A 30 4.96 6.14 -22.86
CA GLN A 30 6.41 6.37 -22.80
C GLN A 30 6.85 7.47 -23.77
N LYS A 31 6.33 7.48 -25.00
CA LYS A 31 6.61 8.55 -25.97
C LYS A 31 6.13 9.91 -25.49
N ALA A 32 4.98 9.97 -24.83
CA ALA A 32 4.43 11.22 -24.28
C ALA A 32 5.09 11.65 -22.96
N ARG A 33 5.71 10.72 -22.22
CA ARG A 33 6.30 10.91 -20.90
C ARG A 33 7.64 10.17 -20.80
N PRO A 34 8.70 10.70 -21.42
CA PRO A 34 10.00 10.01 -21.50
C PRO A 34 10.69 9.80 -20.14
N ASN A 35 10.27 10.54 -19.11
CA ASN A 35 10.82 10.43 -17.75
C ASN A 35 10.26 9.24 -16.95
N LEU A 36 9.16 8.62 -17.41
CA LEU A 36 8.58 7.45 -16.73
C LEU A 36 9.33 6.18 -17.11
N GLN A 37 9.57 5.31 -16.13
CA GLN A 37 10.16 4.01 -16.36
C GLN A 37 9.14 3.08 -17.06
N ASN A 38 9.64 2.08 -17.79
CA ASN A 38 8.78 1.19 -18.60
C ASN A 38 7.66 0.53 -17.78
N PHE A 39 7.95 0.06 -16.57
CA PHE A 39 6.93 -0.58 -15.73
C PHE A 39 5.90 0.42 -15.20
N GLU A 40 6.26 1.70 -15.01
CA GLU A 40 5.30 2.74 -14.60
C GLU A 40 4.31 3.04 -15.72
N CYS A 41 4.80 3.07 -16.97
CA CYS A 41 3.96 3.18 -18.16
C CYS A 41 3.04 1.97 -18.32
N ILE A 42 3.52 0.75 -18.05
CA ILE A 42 2.70 -0.47 -18.07
C ILE A 42 1.64 -0.43 -16.97
N ALA A 43 2.01 -0.10 -15.74
CA ALA A 43 1.08 0.04 -14.63
C ALA A 43 -0.01 1.08 -14.93
N ALA A 44 0.37 2.25 -15.45
CA ALA A 44 -0.56 3.29 -15.87
C ALA A 44 -1.48 2.83 -17.02
N ALA A 45 -0.97 2.07 -17.99
CA ALA A 45 -1.76 1.51 -19.07
C ALA A 45 -2.85 0.55 -18.55
N MET A 46 -2.50 -0.27 -17.55
CA MET A 46 -3.38 -1.22 -16.86
C MET A 46 -4.29 -0.57 -15.80
N LYS A 47 -4.07 0.70 -15.45
CA LYS A 47 -4.67 1.34 -14.26
C LYS A 47 -4.34 0.59 -12.96
N LEU A 48 -3.15 -0.01 -12.90
CA LEU A 48 -2.63 -0.74 -11.75
C LEU A 48 -1.85 0.23 -10.85
N PRO A 49 -2.01 0.19 -9.52
CA PRO A 49 -1.13 0.92 -8.61
C PRO A 49 0.31 0.40 -8.73
N LEU A 50 1.29 1.23 -8.36
CA LEU A 50 2.70 0.84 -8.37
C LEU A 50 3.12 -0.04 -7.19
N PHE A 51 2.28 -0.09 -6.16
CA PHE A 51 2.46 -0.90 -4.96
C PHE A 51 1.26 -1.83 -4.79
N PRO A 52 1.49 -3.08 -4.34
CA PRO A 52 0.41 -4.01 -4.14
C PRO A 52 -0.44 -3.60 -2.94
N LYS A 53 -1.74 -3.86 -3.04
CA LYS A 53 -2.70 -3.60 -1.95
C LYS A 53 -2.56 -4.65 -0.86
N VAL A 54 -2.79 -4.29 0.39
CA VAL A 54 -2.94 -5.29 1.46
C VAL A 54 -4.26 -6.03 1.25
N VAL A 55 -4.19 -7.36 1.11
CA VAL A 55 -5.38 -8.22 0.97
C VAL A 55 -5.73 -8.91 2.28
N LYS A 56 -4.73 -9.27 3.11
CA LYS A 56 -4.93 -9.84 4.43
C LYS A 56 -3.86 -9.36 5.39
N ALA A 57 -4.20 -9.32 6.67
CA ALA A 57 -3.28 -9.05 7.77
C ALA A 57 -3.62 -9.96 8.94
N ARG A 58 -2.62 -10.52 9.61
CA ARG A 58 -2.77 -11.40 10.77
C ARG A 58 -1.80 -11.01 11.86
N LEU A 59 -2.24 -11.04 13.11
CA LEU A 59 -1.36 -10.85 14.26
C LEU A 59 -0.39 -12.02 14.38
N THR A 60 0.89 -11.70 14.52
CA THR A 60 1.97 -12.64 14.87
C THR A 60 2.63 -12.30 16.20
N GLY A 61 2.40 -11.09 16.72
CA GLY A 61 2.86 -10.63 18.03
C GLY A 61 1.95 -9.56 18.63
N ALA A 62 2.42 -8.89 19.69
CA ALA A 62 1.67 -7.80 20.32
C ALA A 62 1.45 -6.61 19.38
N PHE A 63 2.49 -6.25 18.62
CA PHE A 63 2.50 -5.17 17.63
C PHE A 63 3.07 -5.62 16.27
N SER A 64 3.08 -6.93 16.03
CA SER A 64 3.65 -7.51 14.80
C SER A 64 2.54 -8.12 13.95
N LEU A 65 2.57 -7.83 12.66
CA LEU A 65 1.60 -8.36 11.68
C LEU A 65 2.31 -9.08 10.54
N LEU A 66 1.77 -10.23 10.15
CA LEU A 66 2.02 -10.83 8.85
C LEU A 66 1.02 -10.25 7.85
N LEU A 67 1.53 -9.55 6.83
CA LEU A 67 0.76 -8.96 5.75
C LEU A 67 0.82 -9.85 4.50
N GLU A 68 -0.33 -10.04 3.85
CA GLU A 68 -0.46 -10.61 2.51
C GLU A 68 -0.87 -9.47 1.58
N PHE A 69 -0.09 -9.29 0.52
CA PHE A 69 -0.31 -8.28 -0.50
C PHE A 69 -0.90 -8.91 -1.77
N ASP A 70 -1.58 -8.10 -2.57
CA ASP A 70 -2.03 -8.48 -3.91
C ASP A 70 -0.82 -8.94 -4.75
N GLY A 71 -1.02 -9.96 -5.59
CA GLY A 71 0.08 -10.70 -6.21
C GLY A 71 0.73 -11.77 -5.33
N GLY A 72 0.21 -12.02 -4.12
CA GLY A 72 0.53 -13.19 -3.29
C GLY A 72 1.78 -13.06 -2.43
N VAL A 73 2.46 -11.91 -2.48
CA VAL A 73 3.65 -11.62 -1.67
C VAL A 73 3.25 -11.47 -0.21
N LYS A 74 4.05 -12.05 0.70
CA LYS A 74 3.83 -12.02 2.14
C LYS A 74 5.07 -11.55 2.86
N GLY A 75 4.88 -10.76 3.91
CA GLY A 75 5.96 -10.40 4.80
C GLY A 75 5.47 -9.87 6.13
N GLU A 76 6.38 -9.89 7.10
CA GLU A 76 6.09 -9.52 8.48
C GLU A 76 6.67 -8.13 8.78
N ILE A 77 5.94 -7.38 9.60
CA ILE A 77 6.32 -6.05 10.04
C ILE A 77 6.11 -5.94 11.56
N ASP A 78 7.10 -5.39 12.26
CA ASP A 78 6.97 -4.98 13.66
C ASP A 78 6.63 -3.49 13.71
N PHE A 79 5.40 -3.17 14.14
CA PHE A 79 4.92 -1.79 14.15
C PHE A 79 5.62 -0.91 15.17
N ARG A 80 6.35 -1.46 16.16
CA ARG A 80 7.15 -0.66 17.10
C ARG A 80 8.32 0.05 16.43
N HIS A 81 8.83 -0.51 15.33
CA HIS A 81 9.92 0.07 14.55
C HIS A 81 9.44 0.88 13.35
N PHE A 82 8.14 0.81 13.05
CA PHE A 82 7.53 1.46 11.90
C PHE A 82 6.72 2.70 12.28
N LEU A 83 6.03 2.67 13.42
CA LEU A 83 5.24 3.78 13.93
C LEU A 83 6.12 4.76 14.71
N ASP A 84 5.84 6.04 14.54
CA ASP A 84 6.54 7.15 15.19
C ASP A 84 5.85 7.52 16.52
N GLU A 85 6.53 7.28 17.63
CA GLU A 85 6.03 7.59 18.98
C GLU A 85 5.80 9.08 19.23
N PHE A 86 6.39 9.98 18.43
CA PHE A 86 6.16 11.41 18.54
C PHE A 86 4.87 11.86 17.85
N ARG A 87 4.23 11.00 17.06
CA ARG A 87 2.96 11.29 16.39
C ARG A 87 1.79 10.78 17.22
N PRO A 88 0.87 11.63 17.68
CA PRO A 88 -0.17 11.22 18.65
C PRO A 88 -1.04 10.03 18.22
N LEU A 89 -1.38 9.92 16.94
CA LEU A 89 -2.17 8.77 16.46
C LEU A 89 -1.36 7.48 16.44
N GLU A 90 -0.10 7.56 16.03
CA GLU A 90 0.78 6.40 15.94
C GLU A 90 1.18 5.93 17.35
N LYS A 91 1.50 6.88 18.24
CA LYS A 91 1.75 6.64 19.66
C LYS A 91 0.62 5.89 20.35
N ALA A 92 -0.64 6.32 20.18
CA ALA A 92 -1.78 5.66 20.80
C ALA A 92 -1.91 4.18 20.37
N LEU A 93 -1.52 3.84 19.14
CA LEU A 93 -1.49 2.45 18.69
C LEU A 93 -0.37 1.63 19.35
N LEU A 94 0.73 2.26 19.77
CA LEU A 94 1.83 1.60 20.49
C LEU A 94 1.54 1.45 21.98
N GLU A 95 0.74 2.34 22.56
CA GLU A 95 0.40 2.32 23.99
C GLU A 95 -0.79 1.42 24.32
N ASP A 96 -1.70 1.21 23.37
CA ASP A 96 -2.91 0.38 23.55
C ASP A 96 -2.91 -0.84 22.61
N PRO A 97 -2.56 -2.04 23.12
CA PRO A 97 -2.61 -3.28 22.34
C PRO A 97 -4.00 -3.66 21.85
N ILE A 98 -5.08 -3.32 22.59
CA ILE A 98 -6.45 -3.62 22.18
C ILE A 98 -6.82 -2.75 20.98
N LEU A 99 -6.48 -1.46 21.05
CA LEU A 99 -6.62 -0.55 19.93
C LEU A 99 -5.83 -1.04 18.71
N PHE A 100 -4.55 -1.41 18.89
CA PHE A 100 -3.74 -1.97 17.80
C PHE A 100 -4.41 -3.16 17.13
N ARG A 101 -4.93 -4.13 17.90
CA ARG A 101 -5.61 -5.33 17.39
C ARG A 101 -6.94 -5.07 16.67
N SER A 102 -7.52 -3.88 16.82
CA SER A 102 -8.80 -3.51 16.18
C SER A 102 -8.67 -3.16 14.69
N PHE A 103 -7.47 -3.28 14.11
CA PHE A 103 -7.24 -2.99 12.70
C PHE A 103 -8.16 -3.78 11.78
N LYS A 104 -8.43 -3.20 10.60
CA LYS A 104 -9.14 -3.85 9.50
C LYS A 104 -8.42 -3.56 8.19
N VAL A 105 -8.43 -4.52 7.29
CA VAL A 105 -8.03 -4.30 5.90
C VAL A 105 -9.24 -3.71 5.17
N ARG A 106 -9.10 -2.49 4.63
CA ARG A 106 -10.16 -1.79 3.87
C ARG A 106 -9.54 -1.13 2.65
N ASN A 107 -10.12 -1.31 1.46
CA ASN A 107 -9.65 -0.69 0.22
C ASN A 107 -8.14 -0.88 -0.08
N GLY A 108 -7.54 -1.96 0.42
CA GLY A 108 -6.11 -2.24 0.24
C GLY A 108 -5.18 -1.59 1.28
N THR A 109 -5.71 -0.90 2.29
CA THR A 109 -4.95 -0.29 3.40
C THR A 109 -5.27 -0.97 4.73
N LEU A 110 -4.37 -0.83 5.70
CA LEU A 110 -4.61 -1.15 7.10
C LEU A 110 -5.23 0.07 7.80
N THR A 111 -6.41 -0.10 8.39
CA THR A 111 -7.21 0.99 8.96
C THR A 111 -7.64 0.66 10.38
N TRP A 112 -7.64 1.64 11.29
CA TRP A 112 -8.17 1.52 12.64
C TRP A 112 -9.52 2.26 12.74
N PRO A 113 -10.67 1.56 12.66
CA PRO A 113 -11.96 2.20 12.44
C PRO A 113 -12.45 3.11 13.58
N SER A 114 -11.95 2.90 14.81
CA SER A 114 -12.30 3.67 16.00
C SER A 114 -11.23 4.69 16.39
N HIS A 115 -10.14 4.80 15.63
CA HIS A 115 -9.01 5.67 15.92
C HIS A 115 -8.77 6.60 14.74
N GLY A 116 -8.63 7.90 14.95
CA GLY A 116 -8.56 8.83 13.81
C GLY A 116 -8.75 10.29 14.19
N LYS A 117 -9.07 11.12 13.19
CA LYS A 117 -9.26 12.57 13.36
C LYS A 117 -10.69 12.97 13.04
N GLN A 118 -11.19 13.95 13.78
CA GLN A 118 -12.38 14.70 13.39
C GLN A 118 -11.94 15.85 12.48
N ILE A 119 -12.49 15.92 11.27
CA ILE A 119 -12.16 16.92 10.26
C ILE A 119 -13.47 17.56 9.81
N ARG A 120 -13.51 18.90 9.71
CA ARG A 120 -14.64 19.58 9.08
C ARG A 120 -14.49 19.48 7.57
N ASP A 121 -15.54 19.05 6.89
CA ASP A 121 -15.59 19.12 5.43
C ASP A 121 -15.83 20.56 4.93
N PHE A 122 -15.90 20.73 3.61
CA PHE A 122 -16.12 22.03 2.97
C PHE A 122 -17.49 22.64 3.27
N GLU A 123 -18.44 21.84 3.77
CA GLU A 123 -19.77 22.28 4.19
C GLU A 123 -19.82 22.59 5.70
N GLY A 124 -18.68 22.47 6.40
CA GLY A 124 -18.56 22.71 7.84
C GLY A 124 -19.01 21.55 8.72
N ILE A 125 -19.40 20.40 8.14
CA ILE A 125 -19.86 19.23 8.88
C ILE A 125 -18.65 18.48 9.43
N LEU A 126 -18.68 18.17 10.72
CA LEU A 126 -17.63 17.39 11.38
C LEU A 126 -17.76 15.91 10.98
N ARG A 127 -16.73 15.37 10.33
CA ARG A 127 -16.64 13.96 9.94
C ARG A 127 -15.46 13.27 10.59
N PHE A 128 -15.65 12.01 10.97
CA PHE A 128 -14.59 11.17 11.47
C PHE A 128 -13.84 10.50 10.32
N HIS A 129 -12.52 10.68 10.30
CA HIS A 129 -11.59 10.05 9.38
C HIS A 129 -10.71 9.06 10.15
N PRO A 130 -10.94 7.75 9.98
CA PRO A 130 -10.11 6.72 10.59
C PRO A 130 -8.64 6.87 10.21
N PHE A 131 -7.76 6.55 11.14
CA PHE A 131 -6.33 6.42 10.88
C PHE A 131 -6.11 5.20 9.99
N SER A 132 -5.39 5.42 8.90
CA SER A 132 -5.08 4.40 7.90
C SER A 132 -3.66 4.57 7.41
N ILE A 133 -2.99 3.46 7.11
CA ILE A 133 -1.61 3.46 6.64
C ILE A 133 -1.57 2.98 5.21
N ASP A 134 -1.03 3.81 4.32
CA ASP A 134 -1.02 3.54 2.90
C ASP A 134 -0.29 2.21 2.58
N PRO A 135 -0.83 1.36 1.69
CA PRO A 135 -0.16 0.13 1.26
C PRO A 135 1.27 0.31 0.77
N GLU A 136 1.63 1.45 0.16
CA GLU A 136 3.01 1.76 -0.21
C GLU A 136 3.94 1.78 1.00
N LEU A 137 3.54 2.44 2.08
CA LEU A 137 4.34 2.54 3.30
C LEU A 137 4.49 1.16 3.95
N LEU A 138 3.40 0.39 4.02
CA LEU A 138 3.43 -0.97 4.54
C LEU A 138 4.32 -1.88 3.69
N TYR A 139 4.24 -1.79 2.37
CA TYR A 139 5.04 -2.61 1.47
C TYR A 139 6.54 -2.29 1.60
N LYS A 140 6.91 -1.01 1.61
CA LYS A 140 8.31 -0.58 1.78
C LYS A 140 8.88 -0.99 3.14
N ALA A 141 8.09 -0.91 4.21
CA ALA A 141 8.53 -1.33 5.53
C ALA A 141 8.69 -2.85 5.64
N THR A 142 7.87 -3.61 4.92
CA THR A 142 7.95 -5.08 4.87
C THR A 142 9.13 -5.56 4.02
N PHE A 143 9.40 -4.88 2.91
CA PHE A 143 10.47 -5.21 1.97
C PHE A 143 11.38 -3.99 1.76
N PRO A 144 12.19 -3.63 2.77
CA PRO A 144 13.14 -2.54 2.60
C PRO A 144 14.06 -2.90 1.44
N SER A 145 14.12 -2.01 0.43
CA SER A 145 15.12 -2.19 -0.62
C SER A 145 16.50 -2.11 0.03
N PRO A 146 17.44 -3.00 -0.32
CA PRO A 146 18.83 -2.77 0.05
C PRO A 146 19.20 -1.43 -0.56
N ASN A 147 19.59 -0.47 0.30
CA ASN A 147 20.00 0.86 -0.14
C ASN A 147 21.02 0.71 -1.28
N LEU A 148 20.71 1.27 -2.45
CA LEU A 148 21.76 1.76 -3.32
C LEU A 148 22.48 2.87 -2.52
N PRO A 149 23.81 2.81 -2.38
CA PRO A 149 24.59 3.84 -1.71
C PRO A 149 24.40 5.22 -2.34
#